data_AF-A0A8J7HSN4-F1
#
_entry.id   AF-A0A8J7HSN4-F1
#
_cell.length_a   1.000
_cell.length_b   1.000
_cell.length_c   1.000
_cell.angle_alpha   90.00
_cell.angle_beta   90.00
_cell.angle_gamma   90.00
#
_symmetry.space_group_name_H-M   'P 1'
#
loop_
_entity.id
_entity.type
_entity.pdbx_description
1 polymer ?
#
loop_
_entity_poly.entity_id
_entity_poly.type
_entity_poly.pdbx_seq_one_letter_code
_entity_poly.pdbx_strand_id
1 'polypeptide(L)'
;MRHHQRRCTGRKVAPSSLVIRGTVQLASAIATALHCFTSQDLAQVCVQTWQQLHSDLRQHQLTRYEQKYQELMLKNLKQKAQALGLELIPISHPTECVS
;
A
#
# COMPACT_ATOMS: atom_id res chain seq x y z
N MET A 1 -0.73 -25.08 2.67
CA MET A 1 -1.41 -23.78 2.65
C MET A 1 -2.21 -23.49 1.36
N ARG A 2 -1.59 -23.55 0.16
CA ARG A 2 -2.26 -23.15 -1.12
C ARG A 2 -3.49 -23.99 -1.52
N HIS A 3 -3.51 -25.28 -1.22
CA HIS A 3 -4.62 -26.19 -1.55
C HIS A 3 -5.90 -25.89 -0.75
N HIS A 4 -5.78 -25.78 0.58
CA HIS A 4 -6.90 -25.51 1.49
C HIS A 4 -7.56 -24.15 1.19
N GLN A 5 -6.75 -23.11 0.97
CA GLN A 5 -7.27 -21.79 0.64
C GLN A 5 -8.04 -21.75 -0.68
N ARG A 6 -7.62 -22.52 -1.69
CA ARG A 6 -8.35 -22.63 -2.96
C ARG A 6 -9.71 -23.30 -2.78
N ARG A 7 -9.85 -24.24 -1.82
CA ARG A 7 -11.14 -24.85 -1.47
C ARG A 7 -12.06 -23.86 -0.74
N CYS A 8 -11.54 -23.08 0.19
CA CYS A 8 -12.34 -22.12 0.95
C CYS A 8 -12.72 -20.86 0.14
N THR A 9 -11.89 -20.43 -0.82
CA THR A 9 -12.09 -19.15 -1.54
C THR A 9 -12.40 -19.31 -3.03
N GLY A 10 -12.26 -20.50 -3.61
CA GLY A 10 -12.43 -20.75 -5.05
C GLY A 10 -11.37 -20.11 -5.95
N ARG A 11 -10.45 -19.30 -5.40
CA ARG A 11 -9.46 -18.54 -6.19
C ARG A 11 -8.18 -19.34 -6.42
N LYS A 12 -7.73 -19.37 -7.67
CA LYS A 12 -6.46 -20.02 -8.08
C LYS A 12 -5.23 -19.19 -7.68
N VAL A 13 -5.39 -17.88 -7.57
CA VAL A 13 -4.36 -16.91 -7.17
C VAL A 13 -4.65 -16.44 -5.75
N ALA A 14 -3.60 -16.30 -4.94
CA ALA A 14 -3.73 -15.76 -3.60
C ALA A 14 -4.29 -14.33 -3.67
N PRO A 15 -5.34 -13.98 -2.92
CA PRO A 15 -5.80 -12.59 -2.85
C PRO A 15 -4.71 -11.73 -2.21
N SER A 16 -4.63 -10.45 -2.57
CA SER A 16 -3.68 -9.50 -1.98
C SER A 16 -3.79 -9.42 -0.46
N SER A 17 -5.02 -9.56 0.07
CA SER A 17 -5.27 -9.65 1.51
C SER A 17 -4.61 -10.85 2.19
N LEU A 18 -4.35 -11.95 1.48
CA LEU A 18 -3.57 -13.07 2.00
C LEU A 18 -2.10 -12.69 2.15
N VAL A 19 -1.51 -11.96 1.20
CA VAL A 19 -0.10 -11.56 1.28
C VAL A 19 0.10 -10.62 2.47
N ILE A 20 -0.83 -9.68 2.65
CA ILE A 20 -0.83 -8.73 3.77
C ILE A 20 -1.03 -9.47 5.10
N ARG A 21 -1.96 -10.44 5.18
CA ARG A 21 -2.14 -11.26 6.38
C ARG A 21 -0.99 -12.22 6.61
N GLY A 22 -0.33 -12.69 5.56
CA GLY A 22 0.74 -13.69 5.62
C GLY A 22 1.98 -13.15 6.31
N THR A 23 2.34 -11.89 6.09
CA THR A 23 3.48 -11.26 6.79
C THR A 23 3.19 -11.11 8.28
N VAL A 24 1.99 -10.63 8.64
CA VAL A 24 1.57 -10.50 10.04
C VAL A 24 1.45 -11.86 10.71
N GLN A 25 0.88 -12.85 10.02
CA GLN A 25 0.70 -14.21 10.52
C GLN A 25 2.05 -14.92 10.74
N LEU A 26 3.02 -14.69 9.85
CA LEU A 26 4.37 -15.21 10.02
C LEU A 26 5.06 -14.56 11.23
N ALA A 27 5.00 -13.23 11.34
CA ALA A 27 5.57 -12.51 12.46
C ALA A 27 4.93 -12.93 13.79
N SER A 28 3.60 -13.07 13.84
CA SER A 28 2.90 -13.53 15.04
C SER A 28 3.24 -14.99 15.37
N ALA A 29 3.31 -15.87 14.37
CA ALA A 29 3.66 -17.27 14.59
C ALA A 29 5.09 -17.42 15.14
N ILE A 30 6.04 -16.65 14.61
CA ILE A 30 7.41 -16.62 15.11
C ILE A 30 7.43 -16.05 16.53
N ALA A 31 6.75 -14.94 16.79
CA ALA A 31 6.68 -14.32 18.11
C ALA A 31 6.12 -15.29 19.16
N THR A 32 5.01 -15.97 18.86
CA THR A 32 4.39 -16.95 19.77
C THR A 32 5.19 -18.25 19.89
N ALA A 33 6.01 -18.60 18.89
CA ALA A 33 6.93 -19.73 19.00
C ALA A 33 8.14 -19.40 19.90
N LEU A 34 8.59 -18.15 19.91
CA LEU A 34 9.73 -17.69 20.72
C LEU A 34 9.32 -17.31 22.16
N HIS A 35 8.08 -16.89 22.37
CA HIS A 35 7.60 -16.39 23.65
C HIS A 35 6.21 -16.92 24.00
N CYS A 36 6.03 -17.32 25.26
CA CYS A 36 4.71 -17.55 25.84
C CYS A 36 4.13 -16.21 26.30
N PHE A 37 3.11 -15.72 25.60
CA PHE A 37 2.41 -14.50 26.00
C PHE A 37 1.35 -14.82 27.05
N THR A 38 1.36 -14.07 28.16
CA THR A 38 0.27 -14.07 29.12
C THR A 38 -0.86 -13.14 28.66
N SER A 39 -2.05 -13.27 29.25
CA SER A 39 -3.18 -12.37 28.97
C SER A 39 -2.84 -10.91 29.29
N GLN A 40 -1.99 -10.67 30.28
CA GLN A 40 -1.55 -9.33 30.67
C GLN A 40 -0.60 -8.72 29.64
N ASP A 41 0.29 -9.52 29.03
CA ASP A 41 1.18 -9.06 27.96
C ASP A 41 0.40 -8.60 26.71
N LEU A 42 -0.70 -9.29 26.40
CA LEU A 42 -1.56 -8.96 25.27
C LEU A 42 -2.50 -7.78 25.56
N ALA A 43 -2.79 -7.49 26.84
CA ALA A 43 -3.70 -6.43 27.24
C ALA A 43 -3.05 -5.03 27.21
N GLN A 44 -1.72 -4.94 27.18
CA GLN A 44 -0.98 -3.67 27.21
C GLN A 44 -0.82 -2.99 25.85
N VAL A 45 -1.83 -3.07 24.97
CA VAL A 45 -1.82 -2.26 23.74
C VAL A 45 -2.22 -0.83 24.11
N CYS A 46 -1.23 0.06 24.19
CA CYS A 46 -1.50 1.49 24.35
C CYS A 46 -2.27 2.00 23.13
N VAL A 47 -3.51 2.46 23.34
CA VAL A 47 -4.38 2.93 22.25
C VAL A 47 -3.75 4.10 21.50
N GLN A 48 -3.03 4.97 22.20
CA GLN A 48 -2.37 6.13 21.59
C GLN A 48 -1.26 5.72 20.64
N THR A 49 -0.40 4.76 21.03
CA THR A 49 0.67 4.28 20.15
C THR A 49 0.11 3.55 18.93
N TRP A 50 -0.98 2.79 19.11
CA TRP A 50 -1.69 2.17 18.00
C TRP A 50 -2.27 3.20 17.02
N GLN A 51 -2.91 4.26 17.54
CA GLN A 51 -3.45 5.34 16.70
C GLN A 51 -2.37 6.08 15.92
N GLN A 52 -1.23 6.38 16.56
CA GLN A 52 -0.07 7.01 15.91
C GLN A 52 0.49 6.13 14.79
N LEU A 53 0.74 4.85 15.06
CA LEU A 53 1.20 3.91 14.04
C LEU A 53 0.21 3.85 12.86
N HIS A 54 -1.09 3.83 13.17
CA HIS A 54 -2.12 3.79 12.14
C HIS A 54 -2.19 5.09 11.31
N SER A 55 -1.95 6.26 11.91
CA SER A 55 -1.88 7.53 11.16
C SER A 55 -0.69 7.55 10.22
N ASP A 56 0.47 7.11 10.69
CA ASP A 56 1.72 7.13 9.90
C ASP A 56 1.62 6.19 8.70
N LEU A 57 1.12 4.97 8.93
CA LEU A 57 0.89 4.01 7.85
C LEU A 57 -0.14 4.53 6.84
N ARG A 58 -1.19 5.22 7.29
CA ARG A 58 -2.17 5.84 6.41
C ARG A 58 -1.53 6.95 5.56
N GLN A 59 -0.70 7.79 6.16
CA GLN A 59 0.04 8.82 5.43
C GLN A 59 0.93 8.21 4.34
N HIS A 60 1.73 7.19 4.69
CA HIS A 60 2.56 6.49 3.71
C HIS A 60 1.75 5.86 2.57
N GLN A 61 0.57 5.30 2.88
CA GLN A 61 -0.32 4.74 1.87
C GLN A 61 -0.85 5.82 0.93
N LEU A 62 -1.26 6.98 1.46
CA LEU A 62 -1.73 8.11 0.66
C LEU A 62 -0.63 8.64 -0.26
N THR A 63 0.59 8.85 0.25
CA THR A 63 1.73 9.29 -0.57
C THR A 63 2.01 8.32 -1.72
N ARG A 64 2.00 7.01 -1.48
CA ARG A 64 2.17 6.01 -2.54
C ARG A 64 1.04 6.04 -3.57
N TYR A 65 -0.19 6.28 -3.11
CA TYR A 65 -1.34 6.41 -3.99
C TYR A 65 -1.23 7.65 -4.89
N GLU A 66 -0.88 8.81 -4.30
CA GLU A 66 -0.70 10.07 -5.02
C GLU A 66 0.41 9.96 -6.08
N GLN A 67 1.56 9.40 -5.72
CA GLN A 67 2.66 9.17 -6.67
C GLN A 67 2.21 8.31 -7.85
N LYS A 68 1.55 7.19 -7.57
CA LYS A 68 1.03 6.30 -8.61
C LYS A 68 -0.02 7.00 -9.48
N TYR A 69 -0.89 7.81 -8.87
CA TYR A 69 -1.90 8.57 -9.59
C TYR A 69 -1.25 9.60 -10.53
N GLN A 70 -0.25 10.35 -10.05
CA GLN A 70 0.51 11.30 -10.86
C GLN A 70 1.19 10.62 -12.06
N GLU A 71 1.83 9.48 -11.85
CA GLU A 71 2.48 8.70 -12.91
C GLU A 71 1.46 8.26 -13.98
N LEU A 72 0.32 7.73 -13.55
CA LEU A 72 -0.75 7.31 -14.44
C LEU A 72 -1.34 8.49 -15.21
N MET A 73 -1.56 9.63 -14.55
CA MET A 73 -2.06 10.84 -15.19
C MET A 73 -1.07 11.33 -16.25
N LEU A 74 0.22 11.41 -15.94
CA LEU A 74 1.25 11.82 -16.90
C LEU A 74 1.28 10.89 -18.11
N LYS A 75 1.21 9.57 -17.88
CA LYS A 75 1.16 8.58 -18.96
C LYS A 75 -0.06 8.76 -19.86
N ASN A 76 -1.25 8.95 -19.28
CA ASN A 76 -2.48 9.19 -20.02
C ASN A 76 -2.42 10.49 -20.83
N LEU A 77 -1.87 11.56 -20.25
CA LEU A 77 -1.68 12.84 -20.94
C LEU A 77 -0.73 12.68 -22.13
N LYS A 78 0.39 11.97 -21.96
CA LYS A 78 1.34 11.66 -23.05
C LYS A 78 0.68 10.91 -24.20
N GLN A 79 -0.12 9.89 -23.89
CA GLN A 79 -0.85 9.14 -24.91
C GLN A 79 -1.86 10.01 -25.67
N LYS A 80 -2.58 10.89 -24.96
CA LYS A 80 -3.52 11.82 -25.60
C LYS A 80 -2.82 12.87 -26.47
N ALA A 81 -1.70 13.43 -26.01
CA ALA A 81 -0.92 14.38 -26.80
C ALA A 81 -0.40 13.71 -28.09
N GLN A 82 0.16 12.50 -27.98
CA GLN A 82 0.62 11.72 -29.13
C GLN A 82 -0.52 11.43 -30.13
N ALA A 83 -1.72 11.10 -29.65
CA ALA A 83 -2.89 10.88 -30.51
C ALA A 83 -3.34 12.14 -31.27
N LEU A 84 -3.00 13.32 -30.76
CA LEU A 84 -3.27 14.62 -31.38
C LEU A 84 -2.06 15.15 -32.18
N GLY A 85 -0.96 14.40 -32.28
CA GLY A 85 0.28 14.83 -32.93
C GLY A 85 1.01 15.95 -32.18
N LEU A 86 0.81 16.05 -30.86
CA LEU A 86 1.40 17.05 -29.99
C LEU A 86 2.45 16.41 -29.07
N GLU A 87 3.45 17.19 -28.67
CA GLU A 87 4.48 16.81 -27.69
C GLU A 87 4.28 17.59 -26.39
N LEU A 88 4.43 16.91 -25.24
CA LEU A 88 4.36 17.54 -23.92
C LEU A 88 5.73 18.10 -23.53
N ILE A 89 5.81 19.42 -23.38
CA ILE A 89 7.00 20.11 -22.88
C ILE A 89 6.78 20.39 -21.38
N PRO A 90 7.59 19.81 -20.48
CA PRO A 90 7.46 20.06 -19.06
C PRO A 90 7.93 21.48 -18.71
N ILE A 91 7.09 22.22 -17.97
CA ILE A 91 7.42 23.55 -17.47
C ILE A 91 8.42 23.38 -16.32
N SER A 92 9.60 24.01 -16.45
CA SER A 92 10.69 23.82 -15.49
C SER A 92 10.65 24.85 -14.35
N HIS A 93 9.95 25.98 -14.55
CA HIS A 93 9.80 27.01 -13.53
C HIS A 93 8.42 27.72 -13.61
N PRO A 94 7.80 28.03 -12.46
CA PRO A 94 6.43 28.55 -12.40
C PRO A 94 6.25 29.96 -13.00
N THR A 95 7.35 30.65 -13.35
CA THR A 95 7.35 31.99 -13.95
C THR A 95 7.41 32.00 -15.49
N GLU A 96 7.52 30.85 -16.15
CA GLU A 96 7.58 30.74 -17.63
C GLU A 96 6.26 31.08 -18.35
N CYS A 97 5.14 31.18 -17.62
CA CYS A 97 3.81 31.20 -18.23
C CYS A 97 3.08 32.55 -18.17
N VAL A 98 3.78 33.65 -17.82
CA VAL A 98 3.18 34.99 -17.86
C VAL A 98 3.89 35.80 -18.95
N SER A 99 3.23 35.96 -20.09
CA SER A 99 3.48 36.99 -21.10
C SER A 99 2.15 37.63 -21.48
#